data_AF-D6V8X6-F1
#
_entry.id   AF-D6V8X6-F1
#
_cell.length_a   1.000
_cell.length_b   1.000
_cell.length_c   1.000
_cell.angle_alpha   90.00
_cell.angle_beta   90.00
_cell.angle_gamma   90.00
#
_symmetry.space_group_name_H-M   'P 1'
#
loop_
_entity.id
_entity.type
_entity.pdbx_description
1 polymer ?
#
loop_
_entity_poly.entity_id
_entity_poly.type
_entity_poly.pdbx_seq_one_letter_code
_entity_poly.pdbx_strand_id
1 'polypeptide(L)'
;MSLTPETPLPPKGVGLRPIPMLIFSSRWLQLPLYIGLIVAQCVYAILFLKELWHLMSHSFDFTEQQIMLVVLGLIDVVMISNLLVMVIVGGYETFVSRLNLQGHPDEPEWLSHVNASVLKIKLAMAIIGISSIHLLRTFIEAGNLGGVGRTTNYTTEGVMWQTIIHVVFVLSALGIAWVDRISAGLEGTGEEAGHAAH
;
A
#
# COMPACT_ATOMS: atom_id res chain seq x y z
N MET A 1 -62.50 -30.07 -19.74
CA MET A 1 -61.11 -30.49 -20.05
C MET A 1 -60.21 -29.29 -19.81
N SER A 2 -59.36 -29.36 -18.79
CA SER A 2 -58.47 -28.30 -18.32
C SER A 2 -57.17 -28.25 -19.13
N LEU A 3 -56.75 -27.07 -19.56
CA LEU A 3 -55.42 -26.81 -20.10
C LEU A 3 -54.77 -25.71 -19.27
N THR A 4 -54.10 -26.10 -18.18
CA THR A 4 -53.11 -25.24 -17.53
C THR A 4 -51.82 -25.32 -18.35
N PRO A 5 -51.18 -24.20 -18.73
CA PRO A 5 -49.90 -24.23 -19.43
C PRO A 5 -48.82 -24.81 -18.50
N GLU A 6 -48.17 -25.87 -18.95
CA GLU A 6 -46.99 -26.45 -18.30
C GLU A 6 -45.93 -25.35 -18.11
N THR A 7 -45.63 -25.01 -16.86
CA THR A 7 -44.60 -24.03 -16.51
C THR A 7 -43.24 -24.66 -16.83
N PRO A 8 -42.38 -24.06 -17.67
CA PRO A 8 -41.08 -24.64 -17.98
C PRO A 8 -40.23 -24.74 -16.71
N LEU A 9 -39.71 -25.93 -16.41
CA LEU A 9 -38.78 -26.13 -15.29
C LEU A 9 -37.51 -25.30 -15.54
N PRO A 10 -36.95 -24.64 -14.50
CA PRO A 10 -35.71 -23.89 -14.64
C PRO A 10 -34.57 -24.83 -15.09
N PRO A 11 -33.67 -24.39 -15.98
CA PRO A 11 -32.59 -25.21 -16.49
C PRO A 11 -31.68 -25.68 -15.33
N LYS A 12 -31.36 -26.98 -15.31
CA LYS A 12 -30.44 -27.58 -14.34
C LYS A 12 -29.10 -26.85 -14.38
N GLY A 13 -28.62 -26.46 -13.20
CA GLY A 13 -27.45 -25.59 -12.99
C GLY A 13 -26.27 -25.94 -13.87
N VAL A 14 -25.84 -24.95 -14.65
CA VAL A 14 -24.59 -25.00 -15.40
C VAL A 14 -23.47 -25.09 -14.36
N GLY A 15 -22.79 -26.24 -14.29
CA GLY A 15 -21.60 -26.40 -13.45
C GLY A 15 -20.63 -25.27 -13.76
N LEU A 16 -20.28 -24.48 -12.75
CA LEU A 16 -19.38 -23.34 -12.92
C LEU A 16 -18.05 -23.85 -13.49
N ARG A 17 -17.60 -23.23 -14.59
CA ARG A 17 -16.30 -23.53 -15.20
C ARG A 17 -15.19 -23.47 -14.12
N PRO A 18 -14.12 -24.29 -14.21
CA PRO A 18 -13.10 -24.41 -13.17
C PRO A 18 -12.37 -23.09 -12.85
N ILE A 19 -12.31 -22.17 -13.81
CA ILE A 19 -11.68 -20.84 -13.65
C ILE A 19 -12.46 -19.96 -12.66
N PRO A 20 -13.79 -19.75 -12.81
CA PRO A 20 -14.61 -19.13 -11.77
C PRO A 20 -14.43 -19.73 -10.38
N MET A 21 -14.41 -21.06 -10.25
CA MET A 21 -14.31 -21.72 -8.95
C MET A 21 -12.96 -21.48 -8.26
N LEU A 22 -11.86 -21.43 -9.02
CA LEU A 22 -10.55 -21.02 -8.53
C LEU A 22 -10.54 -19.55 -8.06
N ILE A 23 -11.14 -18.64 -8.85
CA ILE A 23 -11.24 -17.21 -8.48
C ILE A 23 -12.06 -17.03 -7.20
N PHE A 24 -13.19 -17.74 -7.04
CA PHE A 24 -13.97 -17.72 -5.81
C PHE A 24 -13.20 -18.30 -4.60
N SER A 25 -12.43 -19.38 -4.81
CA SER A 25 -11.63 -20.00 -3.74
C SER A 25 -10.49 -19.11 -3.23
N SER A 26 -9.94 -18.22 -4.08
CA SER A 26 -8.86 -17.31 -3.71
C SER A 26 -9.19 -16.38 -2.53
N ARG A 27 -10.48 -16.14 -2.28
CA ARG A 27 -10.98 -15.30 -1.18
C ARG A 27 -10.75 -15.92 0.19
N TRP A 28 -10.90 -17.24 0.28
CA TRP A 28 -10.63 -17.98 1.50
C TRP A 28 -9.14 -17.97 1.85
N LEU A 29 -8.26 -17.84 0.86
CA LEU A 29 -6.82 -17.66 1.08
C LEU A 29 -6.47 -16.24 1.53
N GLN A 30 -7.23 -15.23 1.11
CA GLN A 30 -6.99 -13.83 1.50
C GLN A 30 -7.39 -13.52 2.93
N LEU A 31 -8.45 -14.15 3.47
CA LEU A 31 -8.88 -13.98 4.86
C LEU A 31 -7.76 -14.23 5.89
N PRO A 32 -7.07 -15.40 5.91
CA PRO A 32 -5.99 -15.65 6.86
C PRO A 32 -4.79 -14.72 6.64
N LEU A 33 -4.53 -14.28 5.41
CA LEU A 33 -3.48 -13.29 5.14
C LEU A 33 -3.80 -11.94 5.80
N TYR A 34 -5.02 -11.43 5.67
CA TYR A 34 -5.42 -10.19 6.36
C TYR A 34 -5.38 -10.33 7.87
N ILE A 35 -5.79 -11.47 8.43
CA ILE A 35 -5.64 -11.76 9.86
C ILE A 35 -4.16 -11.70 10.27
N GLY A 36 -3.27 -12.31 9.48
CA GLY A 36 -1.83 -12.24 9.70
C GLY A 36 -1.29 -10.81 9.68
N LEU A 37 -1.74 -9.98 8.73
CA LEU A 37 -1.35 -8.56 8.65
C LEU A 37 -1.86 -7.75 9.86
N ILE A 38 -3.07 -8.03 10.36
CA ILE A 38 -3.61 -7.39 11.57
C ILE A 38 -2.77 -7.79 12.80
N VAL A 39 -2.42 -9.07 12.94
CA VAL A 39 -1.55 -9.53 14.03
C VAL A 39 -0.18 -8.86 13.94
N ALA A 40 0.42 -8.76 12.76
CA ALA A 40 1.67 -8.04 12.54
C ALA A 40 1.54 -6.56 12.96
N GLN A 41 0.45 -5.90 12.60
CA GLN A 41 0.16 -4.53 13.03
C GLN A 41 0.10 -4.40 14.56
N CYS A 42 -0.53 -5.35 15.26
CA CYS A 42 -0.55 -5.37 16.73
C CYS A 42 0.85 -5.52 17.32
N VAL A 43 1.70 -6.37 16.74
CA VAL A 43 3.11 -6.51 17.17
C VAL A 43 3.88 -5.20 17.01
N TYR A 44 3.71 -4.51 15.88
CA TYR A 44 4.33 -3.20 15.66
C TYR A 44 3.83 -2.14 16.65
N ALA A 45 2.53 -2.14 16.98
CA ALA A 45 1.97 -1.25 18.00
C ALA A 45 2.60 -1.49 19.38
N ILE A 46 2.83 -2.75 19.76
CA ILE A 46 3.52 -3.10 21.01
C ILE A 46 4.99 -2.66 20.96
N LEU A 47 5.68 -2.87 19.84
CA LEU A 47 7.06 -2.43 19.66
C LEU A 47 7.18 -0.90 19.81
N PHE A 48 6.27 -0.14 19.21
CA PHE A 48 6.19 1.31 19.35
C PHE A 48 6.03 1.73 20.81
N LEU A 49 5.08 1.11 21.54
CA LEU A 49 4.89 1.40 22.97
C LEU A 49 6.14 1.09 23.79
N LYS A 50 6.83 -0.01 23.48
CA LYS A 50 8.07 -0.40 24.16
C LYS A 50 9.20 0.61 23.90
N GLU A 51 9.41 1.01 22.65
CA GLU A 51 10.43 2.01 22.31
C GLU A 51 10.10 3.38 22.89
N LEU A 52 8.82 3.77 22.89
CA LEU A 52 8.36 5.01 23.50
C LEU A 52 8.59 4.99 25.01
N TRP A 53 8.27 3.89 25.67
CA TRP A 53 8.54 3.71 27.10
C TRP A 53 10.05 3.77 27.39
N HIS A 54 10.86 3.14 26.54
CA HIS A 54 12.33 3.18 26.65
C HIS A 54 12.85 4.62 26.54
N LEU A 55 12.35 5.38 25.55
CA LEU A 55 12.70 6.79 25.36
C LEU A 55 12.31 7.63 26.59
N MET A 56 11.09 7.49 27.10
CA MET A 56 10.63 8.24 28.26
C MET A 56 11.45 7.93 29.51
N SER A 57 11.69 6.65 29.80
CA SER A 57 12.40 6.21 31.02
C SER A 57 13.88 6.57 31.04
N HIS A 58 14.55 6.62 29.87
CA HIS A 58 16.00 6.89 29.77
C HIS A 58 16.31 8.28 29.19
N SER A 59 15.29 9.12 28.97
CA SER A 59 15.43 10.46 28.36
C SER A 59 16.42 11.38 29.08
N PHE A 60 16.61 11.22 30.38
CA PHE A 60 17.54 12.04 31.17
C PHE A 60 19.00 11.54 31.11
N ASP A 61 19.22 10.30 30.67
CA ASP A 61 20.54 9.68 30.57
C ASP A 61 21.08 9.66 29.12
N PHE A 62 20.22 9.90 28.13
CA PHE A 62 20.60 9.89 26.71
C PHE A 62 21.20 11.20 26.24
N THR A 63 22.16 11.09 25.33
CA THR A 63 22.63 12.24 24.54
C THR A 63 21.57 12.67 23.52
N GLU A 64 21.60 13.92 23.11
CA GLU A 64 20.70 14.47 22.07
C GLU A 64 20.66 13.59 20.80
N GLN A 65 21.82 13.06 20.40
CA GLN A 65 21.93 12.16 19.25
C GLN A 65 21.25 10.81 19.47
N GLN A 66 21.36 10.23 20.67
CA GLN A 66 20.68 8.97 20.99
C GLN A 66 19.16 9.16 21.00
N ILE A 67 18.68 10.27 21.58
CA ILE A 67 17.26 10.65 21.55
C ILE A 67 16.79 10.77 20.10
N MET A 68 17.54 11.46 19.24
CA MET A 68 17.21 11.59 17.81
C MET A 68 17.14 10.24 17.09
N LEU A 69 18.07 9.32 17.35
CA LEU A 69 18.06 7.99 16.72
C LEU A 69 16.87 7.14 17.17
N VAL A 70 16.51 7.19 18.45
CA VAL A 70 15.32 6.50 18.97
C VAL A 70 14.04 7.10 18.36
N VAL A 71 13.96 8.42 18.25
CA VAL A 71 12.83 9.10 17.59
C VAL A 71 12.74 8.72 16.10
N LEU A 72 13.86 8.63 15.38
CA LEU A 72 13.88 8.16 13.99
C LEU A 72 13.39 6.72 13.86
N GLY A 73 13.73 5.84 14.81
CA GLY A 73 13.19 4.47 14.88
C GLY A 73 11.67 4.44 15.11
N LEU A 74 11.18 5.25 16.04
CA LEU A 74 9.74 5.39 16.30
C LEU A 74 8.97 5.88 15.06
N ILE A 75 9.53 6.86 14.33
CA ILE A 75 8.95 7.35 13.08
C ILE A 75 8.89 6.22 12.04
N ASP A 76 9.92 5.40 11.95
CA ASP A 76 9.97 4.29 11.01
C ASP A 76 8.87 3.25 11.25
N VAL A 77 8.69 2.84 12.51
CA VAL A 77 7.61 1.93 12.92
C VAL A 77 6.23 2.48 12.55
N VAL A 78 5.98 3.77 12.78
CA VAL A 78 4.70 4.43 12.45
C VAL A 78 4.44 4.43 10.96
N MET A 79 5.46 4.69 10.16
CA MET A 79 5.34 4.76 8.71
C MET A 79 5.03 3.39 8.09
N ILE A 80 5.72 2.32 8.53
CA ILE A 80 5.41 0.94 8.11
C ILE A 80 3.97 0.59 8.53
N SER A 81 3.57 0.98 9.73
CA SER A 81 2.21 0.75 10.25
C SER A 81 1.13 1.44 9.40
N ASN A 82 1.38 2.65 8.92
CA ASN A 82 0.43 3.37 8.06
C ASN A 82 0.29 2.71 6.67
N LEU A 83 1.39 2.18 6.14
CA LEU A 83 1.36 1.39 4.90
C LEU A 83 0.63 0.07 5.05
N LEU A 84 0.86 -0.64 6.16
CA LEU A 84 0.14 -1.88 6.46
C LEU A 84 -1.37 -1.64 6.50
N VAL A 85 -1.83 -0.56 7.14
CA VAL A 85 -3.25 -0.19 7.14
C VAL A 85 -3.76 0.07 5.72
N MET A 86 -3.00 0.80 4.90
CA MET A 86 -3.36 1.05 3.49
C MET A 86 -3.49 -0.26 2.70
N VAL A 87 -2.59 -1.23 2.90
CA VAL A 87 -2.61 -2.54 2.24
C VAL A 87 -3.78 -3.38 2.72
N ILE A 88 -4.06 -3.40 4.04
CA ILE A 88 -5.18 -4.15 4.62
C ILE A 88 -6.51 -3.60 4.08
N VAL A 89 -6.71 -2.28 4.15
CA VAL A 89 -7.98 -1.65 3.72
C VAL A 89 -8.15 -1.74 2.21
N GLY A 90 -7.13 -1.38 1.43
CA GLY A 90 -7.20 -1.43 -0.04
C GLY A 90 -7.35 -2.86 -0.56
N GLY A 91 -6.68 -3.82 0.06
CA GLY A 91 -6.82 -5.23 -0.25
C GLY A 91 -8.22 -5.77 0.10
N TYR A 92 -8.74 -5.43 1.27
CA TYR A 92 -10.10 -5.80 1.68
C TYR A 92 -11.16 -5.21 0.73
N GLU A 93 -11.05 -3.93 0.36
CA GLU A 93 -11.95 -3.28 -0.58
C GLU A 93 -11.93 -3.97 -1.95
N THR A 94 -10.74 -4.25 -2.47
CA THR A 94 -10.56 -4.82 -3.82
C THR A 94 -11.02 -6.27 -3.89
N PHE A 95 -10.68 -7.08 -2.89
CA PHE A 95 -10.83 -8.53 -3.00
C PHE A 95 -11.91 -9.16 -2.13
N VAL A 96 -12.36 -8.50 -1.06
CA VAL A 96 -13.40 -9.06 -0.16
C VAL A 96 -14.72 -8.31 -0.33
N SER A 97 -14.71 -6.97 -0.32
CA SER A 97 -15.91 -6.12 -0.33
C SER A 97 -16.71 -6.17 -1.65
N ARG A 98 -16.05 -6.26 -2.81
CA ARG A 98 -16.66 -6.16 -4.16
C ARG A 98 -17.47 -7.38 -4.66
N LEU A 99 -17.83 -8.36 -3.82
CA LEU A 99 -18.76 -9.45 -4.22
C LEU A 99 -20.09 -9.43 -3.46
N ASN A 100 -20.83 -8.33 -3.60
CA ASN A 100 -22.28 -8.42 -3.46
C ASN A 100 -22.90 -8.61 -4.85
N LEU A 101 -22.89 -9.84 -5.35
CA LEU A 101 -23.59 -10.25 -6.57
C LEU A 101 -25.10 -10.13 -6.34
N GLN A 102 -25.74 -9.10 -6.89
CA GLN A 102 -27.18 -9.14 -7.20
C GLN A 102 -27.49 -8.51 -8.57
N GLY A 103 -27.32 -9.34 -9.63
CA GLY A 103 -28.34 -9.53 -10.67
C GLY A 103 -28.49 -8.53 -11.83
N HIS A 104 -27.48 -8.31 -12.69
CA HIS A 104 -27.74 -7.84 -14.06
C HIS A 104 -26.89 -8.58 -15.11
N PRO A 105 -27.46 -9.00 -16.27
CA PRO A 105 -26.76 -9.77 -17.32
C PRO A 105 -25.68 -9.04 -18.13
N ASP A 106 -25.55 -7.71 -17.99
CA ASP A 106 -24.61 -6.91 -18.78
C ASP A 106 -23.55 -6.28 -17.84
N GLU A 107 -22.28 -6.49 -18.23
CA GLU A 107 -21.00 -6.21 -17.58
C GLU A 107 -20.96 -5.12 -16.49
N PRO A 108 -20.33 -5.38 -15.33
CA PRO A 108 -20.16 -4.33 -14.35
C PRO A 108 -18.90 -3.47 -14.68
N GLU A 109 -19.06 -2.17 -14.48
CA GLU A 109 -18.18 -1.03 -14.77
C GLU A 109 -16.96 -0.89 -13.79
N TRP A 110 -16.60 -1.95 -13.08
CA TRP A 110 -15.77 -1.92 -11.85
C TRP A 110 -14.27 -1.63 -12.03
N LEU A 111 -13.80 -1.30 -13.23
CA LEU A 111 -12.44 -0.83 -13.48
C LEU A 111 -12.33 0.69 -13.71
N SER A 112 -13.45 1.40 -13.87
CA SER A 112 -13.43 2.84 -14.21
C SER A 112 -13.42 3.76 -12.97
N HIS A 113 -13.92 3.30 -11.82
CA HIS A 113 -14.15 4.18 -10.66
C HIS A 113 -13.43 3.75 -9.36
N VAL A 114 -12.38 2.94 -9.44
CA VAL A 114 -11.32 3.02 -8.43
C VAL A 114 -10.32 3.98 -9.03
N ASN A 115 -10.14 5.17 -8.45
CA ASN A 115 -9.16 6.14 -8.93
C ASN A 115 -7.76 5.56 -8.74
N ALA A 116 -7.35 4.71 -9.68
CA ALA A 116 -6.12 3.95 -9.64
C ALA A 116 -4.93 4.90 -9.53
N SER A 117 -5.04 6.10 -10.08
CA SER A 117 -4.07 7.19 -9.96
C SER A 117 -3.90 7.66 -8.52
N VAL A 118 -4.99 7.89 -7.76
CA VAL A 118 -4.88 8.25 -6.33
C VAL A 118 -4.26 7.11 -5.50
N LEU A 119 -4.59 5.85 -5.80
CA LEU A 119 -4.02 4.71 -5.09
C LEU A 119 -2.51 4.54 -5.39
N LYS A 120 -2.13 4.67 -6.67
CA LYS A 120 -0.72 4.63 -7.13
C LYS A 120 0.12 5.74 -6.50
N ILE A 121 -0.40 6.98 -6.48
CA ILE A 121 0.30 8.13 -5.88
C ILE A 121 0.51 7.93 -4.38
N LYS A 122 -0.51 7.49 -3.64
CA LYS A 122 -0.40 7.26 -2.19
C LYS A 122 0.64 6.18 -1.86
N LEU A 123 0.69 5.11 -2.65
CA LEU A 123 1.69 4.05 -2.48
C LEU A 123 3.11 4.57 -2.75
N ALA A 124 3.30 5.31 -3.84
CA ALA A 124 4.60 5.87 -4.20
C ALA A 124 5.14 6.84 -3.14
N MET A 125 4.29 7.74 -2.64
CA MET A 125 4.66 8.70 -1.58
C MET A 125 5.08 7.99 -0.29
N ALA A 126 4.38 6.92 0.07
CA ALA A 126 4.70 6.16 1.26
C ALA A 126 6.03 5.37 1.12
N ILE A 127 6.31 4.78 -0.04
CA ILE A 127 7.60 4.11 -0.31
C ILE A 127 8.76 5.11 -0.27
N ILE A 128 8.60 6.30 -0.87
CA ILE A 128 9.61 7.37 -0.82
C ILE A 128 9.87 7.79 0.63
N GLY A 129 8.80 8.02 1.41
CA GLY A 129 8.90 8.35 2.82
C GLY A 129 9.72 7.33 3.60
N ILE A 130 9.50 6.02 3.36
CA ILE A 130 10.27 4.97 4.03
C ILE A 130 11.73 5.04 3.72
N SER A 131 12.03 5.08 2.43
CA SER A 131 13.39 5.12 1.94
C SER A 131 14.14 6.36 2.46
N SER A 132 13.48 7.53 2.56
CA SER A 132 14.07 8.76 3.10
C SER A 132 14.44 8.64 4.59
N ILE A 133 13.55 8.13 5.43
CA ILE A 133 13.80 8.00 6.88
C ILE A 133 14.95 7.04 7.16
N HIS A 134 14.98 5.91 6.43
CA HIS A 134 16.08 4.97 6.52
C HIS A 134 17.42 5.60 6.12
N LEU A 135 17.45 6.43 5.07
CA LEU A 135 18.66 7.09 4.59
C LEU A 135 19.13 8.13 5.60
N LEU A 136 18.22 8.92 6.17
CA LEU A 136 18.53 9.88 7.21
C LEU A 136 19.13 9.22 8.46
N ARG A 137 18.54 8.11 8.91
CA ARG A 137 19.10 7.33 10.03
C ARG A 137 20.52 6.84 9.72
N THR A 138 20.71 6.27 8.53
CA THR A 138 22.02 5.75 8.09
C THR A 138 23.06 6.86 7.97
N PHE A 139 22.67 8.04 7.49
CA PHE A 139 23.54 9.21 7.40
C PHE A 139 23.98 9.72 8.77
N ILE A 140 23.07 9.76 9.75
CA ILE A 140 23.39 10.18 11.12
C ILE A 140 24.32 9.17 11.81
N GLU A 141 24.08 7.88 11.61
CA GLU A 141 24.92 6.81 12.17
C GLU A 141 26.31 6.78 11.50
N ALA A 142 26.38 7.00 10.18
CA ALA A 142 27.64 7.10 9.43
C ALA A 142 28.39 8.43 9.66
N GLY A 143 27.71 9.56 9.86
CA GLY A 143 28.37 10.84 10.19
C GLY A 143 29.17 10.82 11.49
N ASN A 144 28.89 9.84 12.36
CA ASN A 144 29.60 9.62 13.62
C ASN A 144 30.90 8.80 13.47
N LEU A 145 31.30 8.46 12.24
CA LEU A 145 32.52 7.68 11.88
C LEU A 145 33.86 8.38 12.19
N GLY A 146 33.85 9.63 12.67
CA GLY A 146 35.07 10.35 13.10
C GLY A 146 35.66 9.85 14.43
N GLY A 147 34.98 8.97 15.17
CA GLY A 147 35.46 8.39 16.43
C GLY A 147 36.24 7.09 16.23
N VAL A 148 37.54 7.10 16.52
CA VAL A 148 38.43 5.94 16.46
C VAL A 148 37.89 4.78 17.31
N GLY A 149 37.63 3.61 16.69
CA GLY A 149 37.49 2.33 17.40
C GLY A 149 36.12 1.63 17.41
N ARG A 150 35.10 2.11 16.69
CA ARG A 150 33.81 1.38 16.55
C ARG A 150 33.72 0.68 15.20
N THR A 151 33.63 -0.65 15.21
CA THR A 151 33.27 -1.47 14.04
C THR A 151 31.79 -1.26 13.72
N THR A 152 31.47 -0.38 12.78
CA THR A 152 30.10 -0.19 12.31
C THR A 152 29.85 -1.11 11.11
N ASN A 153 28.68 -1.75 11.08
CA ASN A 153 28.23 -2.59 9.96
C ASN A 153 27.76 -1.77 8.73
N TYR A 154 28.02 -0.45 8.71
CA TYR A 154 27.59 0.44 7.63
C TYR A 154 28.78 0.75 6.74
N THR A 155 28.82 0.10 5.58
CA THR A 155 29.82 0.34 4.55
C THR A 155 29.45 1.56 3.71
N THR A 156 30.45 2.29 3.22
CA THR A 156 30.26 3.35 2.21
C THR A 156 29.44 2.84 1.02
N GLU A 157 29.64 1.58 0.64
CA GLU A 157 28.88 0.89 -0.38
C GLU A 157 27.39 0.77 -0.03
N GLY A 158 27.05 0.41 1.21
CA GLY A 158 25.67 0.34 1.68
C GLY A 158 24.95 1.68 1.60
N VAL A 159 25.59 2.76 2.06
CA VAL A 159 25.03 4.12 1.99
C VAL A 159 24.85 4.59 0.53
N MET A 160 25.81 4.26 -0.33
CA MET A 160 25.75 4.58 -1.76
C MET A 160 24.56 3.89 -2.44
N TRP A 161 24.41 2.57 -2.25
CA TRP A 161 23.29 1.82 -2.82
C TRP A 161 21.94 2.29 -2.30
N GLN A 162 21.85 2.59 -1.01
CA GLN A 162 20.64 3.15 -0.42
C GLN A 162 20.27 4.51 -1.02
N THR A 163 21.25 5.37 -1.28
CA THR A 163 21.05 6.66 -1.95
C THR A 163 20.61 6.47 -3.40
N ILE A 164 21.24 5.55 -4.15
CA ILE A 164 20.87 5.24 -5.54
C ILE A 164 19.42 4.74 -5.60
N ILE A 165 19.05 3.79 -4.75
CA ILE A 165 17.69 3.24 -4.69
C ILE A 165 16.68 4.34 -4.34
N HIS A 166 17.02 5.22 -3.40
CA HIS A 166 16.14 6.34 -3.03
C HIS A 166 15.87 7.27 -4.21
N VAL A 167 16.92 7.65 -4.95
CA VAL A 167 16.79 8.48 -6.16
C VAL A 167 15.92 7.78 -7.20
N VAL A 168 16.07 6.46 -7.40
CA VAL A 168 15.22 5.69 -8.31
C VAL A 168 13.75 5.72 -7.88
N PHE A 169 13.43 5.61 -6.58
CA PHE A 169 12.05 5.73 -6.10
C PHE A 169 11.47 7.13 -6.34
N VAL A 170 12.24 8.19 -6.07
CA VAL A 170 11.82 9.57 -6.34
C VAL A 170 11.54 9.77 -7.83
N LEU A 171 12.45 9.34 -8.70
CA LEU A 171 12.27 9.42 -10.15
C LEU A 171 11.05 8.62 -10.63
N SER A 172 10.81 7.45 -10.05
CA SER A 172 9.64 6.61 -10.37
C SER A 172 8.33 7.30 -10.00
N ALA A 173 8.25 7.92 -8.82
CA ALA A 173 7.05 8.65 -8.41
C ALA A 173 6.79 9.91 -9.25
N LEU A 174 7.86 10.63 -9.63
CA LEU A 174 7.76 11.74 -10.57
C LEU A 174 7.23 11.27 -11.93
N GLY A 175 7.70 10.11 -12.41
CA GLY A 175 7.18 9.48 -13.62
C GLY A 175 5.69 9.15 -13.53
N ILE A 176 5.24 8.56 -12.42
CA ILE A 176 3.82 8.26 -12.17
C ILE A 176 2.98 9.55 -12.18
N ALA A 177 3.43 10.58 -11.46
CA ALA A 177 2.73 11.87 -11.40
C ALA A 177 2.67 12.57 -12.77
N TRP A 178 3.74 12.45 -13.56
CA TRP A 178 3.80 12.99 -14.92
C TRP A 178 2.80 12.29 -15.86
N VAL A 179 2.78 10.95 -15.84
CA VAL A 179 1.83 10.15 -16.65
C VAL A 179 0.39 10.46 -16.24
N ASP A 180 0.10 10.47 -14.94
CA ASP A 180 -1.24 10.78 -14.43
C ASP A 180 -1.68 12.20 -14.84
N ARG A 181 -0.78 13.19 -14.84
CA ARG A 181 -1.06 14.57 -15.31
C ARG A 181 -1.36 14.62 -16.82
N ILE A 182 -0.61 13.89 -17.64
CA ILE A 182 -0.85 13.85 -19.09
C ILE A 182 -2.20 13.20 -19.38
N SER A 183 -2.52 12.09 -18.72
CA SER A 183 -3.80 11.41 -18.86
C SER A 183 -4.97 12.33 -18.51
N ALA A 184 -4.89 13.07 -17.40
CA ALA A 184 -5.93 14.03 -17.00
C ALA A 184 -6.07 15.22 -17.99
N GLY A 185 -4.99 15.66 -18.63
CA GLY A 185 -5.03 16.74 -19.63
C GLY A 185 -5.63 16.32 -20.99
N LEU A 186 -5.57 15.02 -21.33
CA LEU A 186 -6.18 14.46 -22.54
C LEU A 186 -7.71 14.31 -22.40
N GLU A 187 -8.22 14.06 -21.19
CA GLU A 187 -9.66 13.95 -20.93
C GLU A 187 -10.35 15.32 -21.02
N GLY A 188 -9.75 16.39 -20.47
CA GLY A 188 -10.33 17.73 -20.49
C GLY A 188 -10.37 18.42 -21.86
N THR A 189 -9.53 17.99 -22.82
CA THR A 189 -9.55 18.55 -24.19
C THR A 189 -10.57 17.86 -25.12
N GLY A 190 -11.04 16.67 -24.76
CA GLY A 190 -12.09 15.96 -25.50
C GLY A 190 -13.50 16.51 -25.25
N GLU A 191 -13.79 16.99 -24.04
CA GLU A 191 -15.11 17.56 -23.68
C GLU A 191 -15.37 18.93 -24.33
N GLU A 192 -14.37 19.81 -24.45
CA GLU A 192 -14.53 21.12 -25.11
C GLU A 192 -14.76 20.98 -26.62
N ALA A 193 -14.13 20.00 -27.27
CA ALA A 193 -14.34 19.73 -28.70
C ALA A 193 -15.74 19.16 -28.99
N GLY A 194 -16.34 18.41 -28.05
CA GLY A 194 -17.69 17.87 -28.18
C GLY A 194 -18.80 18.92 -28.00
N HIS A 195 -18.57 19.94 -27.16
CA HIS A 195 -19.54 21.01 -26.91
C HIS A 195 -19.52 22.11 -27.99
N ALA A 196 -18.40 22.29 -28.70
CA ALA A 196 -18.28 23.24 -29.81
C ALA A 196 -18.84 22.70 -31.15
N ALA A 197 -19.23 21.41 -31.20
CA ALA A 197 -19.77 20.74 -32.38
C ALA A 197 -21.31 20.61 -32.39
N HIS A 198 -21.99 21.20 -31.41
CA HIS A 198 -23.46 21.32 -31.30
C HIS A 198 -23.90 22.78 -31.38
#